data_AF-A0A7J4ITA7-F1
#
_entry.id   AF-A0A7J4ITA7-F1
#
_cell.length_a   1.000
_cell.length_b   1.000
_cell.length_c   1.000
_cell.angle_alpha   90.00
_cell.angle_beta   90.00
_cell.angle_gamma   90.00
#
_symmetry.space_group_name_H-M   'P 1'
#
loop_
_entity.id
_entity.type
_entity.pdbx_description
1 polymer ?
#
loop_
_entity_poly.entity_id
_entity_poly.type
_entity_poly.pdbx_seq_one_letter_code
_entity_poly.pdbx_strand_id
1 'polypeptide(L)'
;MDALKENRGQAAVTDALYFLLIVTSISVFLFSFSNGYGNTVSAQIVQNYNSDFATDALKTILYSSTPRNPDSSIYGLSSEVEIDQLLAYVKEDYADKRYLTEKTMLILAQDINSIMAPLGDNFDYIFYLSVPRDQEDVRQKFIFIFFHKTNFENIGTGRFPNFVADDPPRTDLLCSIGENADFGTINNSLKDLIIRVGDTAQASAKITMVAEDEITFRPFETQADLVLWDATEVGSVPYFKSSEWCCIEAGIEHFDSSACR
;
A
#
# COMPACT_ATOMS: atom_id res chain seq x y z
N MET A 1 -55.44 -36.27 -47.76
CA MET A 1 -55.45 -35.98 -46.31
C MET A 1 -54.03 -35.83 -45.75
N ASP A 2 -53.01 -36.31 -46.46
CA ASP A 2 -51.62 -36.31 -46.00
C ASP A 2 -50.93 -34.92 -46.08
N ALA A 3 -51.21 -34.11 -47.11
CA ALA A 3 -50.66 -32.75 -47.23
C ALA A 3 -51.09 -31.79 -46.07
N LEU A 4 -52.27 -32.01 -45.49
CA LEU A 4 -52.75 -31.25 -44.32
C LEU A 4 -52.07 -31.69 -43.01
N LYS A 5 -51.57 -32.92 -42.92
CA LYS A 5 -50.77 -33.40 -41.78
C LYS A 5 -49.34 -32.87 -41.86
N GLU A 6 -48.77 -32.79 -43.05
CA GLU A 6 -47.41 -32.27 -43.29
C GLU A 6 -47.29 -30.79 -42.90
N ASN A 7 -48.26 -29.95 -43.29
CA ASN A 7 -48.28 -28.53 -42.92
C ASN A 7 -48.47 -28.30 -41.41
N ARG A 8 -49.20 -29.18 -40.71
CA ARG A 8 -49.36 -29.10 -39.25
C ARG A 8 -48.09 -29.52 -38.50
N GLY A 9 -47.34 -30.49 -39.04
CA GLY A 9 -46.05 -30.89 -38.50
C GLY A 9 -45.01 -29.78 -38.62
N GLN A 10 -44.92 -29.11 -39.78
CA GLN A 10 -44.01 -27.98 -39.96
C GLN A 10 -44.35 -26.80 -39.05
N ALA A 11 -45.63 -26.45 -38.91
CA ALA A 11 -46.05 -25.37 -38.01
C ALA A 11 -45.68 -25.64 -36.54
N ALA A 12 -45.87 -26.87 -36.07
CA ALA A 12 -45.49 -27.27 -34.71
C ALA A 12 -43.97 -27.26 -34.48
N VAL A 13 -43.18 -27.64 -35.49
CA VAL A 13 -41.71 -27.57 -35.43
C VAL A 13 -41.21 -26.14 -35.37
N THR A 14 -41.81 -25.23 -36.15
CA THR A 14 -41.47 -23.80 -36.12
C THR A 14 -41.82 -23.15 -34.78
N ASP A 15 -42.98 -23.46 -34.19
CA ASP A 15 -43.38 -22.95 -32.87
C ASP A 15 -42.45 -23.47 -31.75
N ALA A 16 -42.09 -24.75 -31.78
CA ALA A 16 -41.11 -25.33 -30.86
C ALA A 16 -39.72 -24.69 -30.99
N LEU A 17 -39.29 -24.36 -32.22
CA LEU A 17 -38.03 -23.65 -32.48
C LEU A 17 -38.04 -22.24 -31.89
N TYR A 18 -39.14 -21.49 -32.06
CA TYR A 18 -39.27 -20.17 -31.45
C TYR A 18 -39.29 -20.23 -29.92
N PHE A 19 -39.98 -21.22 -29.34
CA PHE A 19 -39.97 -21.41 -27.90
C PHE A 19 -38.56 -21.74 -27.37
N LEU A 20 -37.83 -22.63 -28.04
CA LEU A 20 -36.45 -22.95 -27.68
C LEU A 20 -35.52 -21.74 -27.82
N LEU A 21 -35.70 -20.91 -28.84
CA LEU A 21 -34.92 -19.67 -29.03
C LEU A 21 -35.16 -18.68 -27.88
N ILE A 22 -36.42 -18.51 -27.47
CA ILE A 22 -36.76 -17.64 -26.34
C ILE A 22 -36.14 -18.16 -25.03
N VAL A 23 -36.31 -19.46 -24.74
CA VAL A 23 -35.76 -20.06 -23.51
C VAL A 23 -34.24 -20.01 -23.47
N THR A 24 -33.57 -20.29 -24.58
CA THR A 24 -32.10 -20.20 -24.68
C THR A 24 -31.62 -18.76 -24.52
N SER A 25 -32.29 -17.79 -25.13
CA SER A 25 -31.95 -16.36 -24.99
C SER A 25 -32.09 -15.88 -23.55
N ILE A 26 -33.18 -16.25 -22.86
CA ILE A 26 -33.38 -15.94 -21.44
C ILE A 26 -32.30 -16.62 -20.59
N SER A 27 -31.96 -17.88 -20.88
CA SER A 27 -30.93 -18.62 -20.14
C SER A 27 -29.55 -18.01 -20.30
N VAL A 28 -29.16 -17.62 -21.53
CA VAL A 28 -27.89 -16.93 -21.81
C VAL A 28 -27.84 -15.59 -21.10
N PHE A 29 -28.94 -14.82 -21.13
CA PHE A 29 -29.03 -13.55 -20.44
C PHE A 29 -28.88 -13.71 -18.92
N LEU A 30 -29.61 -14.65 -18.30
CA LEU A 30 -29.53 -14.93 -16.86
C LEU A 30 -28.12 -15.41 -16.46
N PHE A 31 -27.49 -16.25 -17.29
CA PHE A 31 -26.14 -16.71 -17.06
C PHE A 31 -25.12 -15.55 -17.12
N SER A 32 -25.23 -14.68 -18.13
CA SER A 32 -24.38 -13.50 -18.25
C SER A 32 -24.57 -12.53 -17.08
N PHE A 33 -25.81 -12.30 -16.65
CA PHE A 33 -26.12 -11.47 -15.49
C PHE A 33 -25.55 -12.08 -14.20
N SER A 34 -25.74 -13.38 -13.97
CA SER A 34 -25.23 -14.07 -12.78
C SER A 34 -23.70 -14.03 -12.70
N ASN A 35 -23.01 -14.23 -13.82
CA ASN A 35 -21.55 -14.14 -13.86
C ASN A 35 -21.07 -12.70 -13.64
N GLY A 36 -21.72 -11.72 -14.27
CA GLY A 36 -21.39 -10.31 -14.08
C GLY A 36 -21.54 -9.88 -12.62
N TYR A 37 -22.68 -10.24 -12.00
CA TYR A 37 -22.94 -9.98 -10.59
C TYR A 37 -21.90 -10.65 -9.68
N GLY A 38 -21.58 -11.93 -9.92
CA GLY A 38 -20.58 -12.66 -9.14
C GLY A 38 -19.22 -11.98 -9.17
N ASN A 39 -18.76 -11.56 -10.36
CA ASN A 39 -17.49 -10.86 -10.50
C ASN A 39 -17.50 -9.50 -9.81
N THR A 40 -18.57 -8.72 -9.95
CA THR A 40 -18.71 -7.41 -9.28
C THR A 40 -18.71 -7.55 -7.76
N VAL A 41 -19.47 -8.51 -7.21
CA VAL A 41 -19.51 -8.75 -5.77
C VAL A 41 -18.15 -9.22 -5.26
N SER A 42 -17.49 -10.13 -5.98
CA SER A 42 -16.13 -10.57 -5.63
C SER A 42 -15.15 -9.41 -5.57
N ALA A 43 -15.17 -8.53 -6.58
CA ALA A 43 -14.32 -7.34 -6.61
C ALA A 43 -14.63 -6.39 -5.44
N GLN A 44 -15.91 -6.15 -5.14
CA GLN A 44 -16.32 -5.32 -4.00
C GLN A 44 -15.89 -5.89 -2.65
N ILE A 45 -15.97 -7.21 -2.46
CA ILE A 45 -15.53 -7.88 -1.23
C ILE A 45 -14.02 -7.68 -1.05
N VAL A 46 -13.23 -7.91 -2.10
CA VAL A 46 -11.77 -7.73 -2.05
C VAL A 46 -11.42 -6.27 -1.75
N GLN A 47 -12.06 -5.33 -2.43
CA GLN A 47 -11.82 -3.90 -2.20
C GLN A 47 -12.15 -3.48 -0.75
N ASN A 48 -13.30 -3.93 -0.22
CA ASN A 48 -13.69 -3.62 1.16
C ASN A 48 -12.72 -4.26 2.17
N TYR A 49 -12.34 -5.53 1.96
CA TYR A 49 -11.36 -6.20 2.80
C TYR A 49 -10.03 -5.46 2.83
N ASN A 50 -9.50 -5.06 1.67
CA ASN A 50 -8.25 -4.31 1.56
C ASN A 50 -8.35 -2.94 2.25
N SER A 51 -9.48 -2.24 2.10
CA SER A 51 -9.73 -0.95 2.75
C SER A 51 -9.83 -1.05 4.28
N ASP A 52 -10.58 -2.05 4.77
CA ASP A 52 -10.75 -2.29 6.21
C ASP A 52 -9.41 -2.69 6.83
N PHE A 53 -8.65 -3.56 6.17
CA PHE A 53 -7.32 -3.93 6.60
C PHE A 53 -6.37 -2.73 6.62
N ALA A 54 -6.30 -1.93 5.56
CA ALA A 54 -5.46 -0.72 5.52
C ALA A 54 -5.77 0.20 6.71
N THR A 55 -7.06 0.36 7.01
CA THR A 55 -7.54 1.21 8.09
C THR A 55 -7.14 0.67 9.46
N ASP A 56 -7.33 -0.62 9.71
CA ASP A 56 -7.00 -1.24 10.99
C ASP A 56 -5.49 -1.41 11.18
N ALA A 57 -4.74 -1.67 10.11
CA ALA A 57 -3.29 -1.66 10.11
C ALA A 57 -2.76 -0.26 10.44
N LEU A 58 -3.27 0.80 9.79
CA LEU A 58 -2.87 2.18 10.10
C LEU A 58 -3.17 2.54 11.55
N LYS A 59 -4.36 2.21 12.07
CA LYS A 59 -4.66 2.42 13.50
C LYS A 59 -3.66 1.66 14.38
N THR A 60 -3.36 0.40 14.05
CA THR A 60 -2.42 -0.40 14.81
C THR A 60 -1.02 0.20 14.80
N ILE A 61 -0.54 0.71 13.65
CA ILE A 61 0.74 1.41 13.53
C ILE A 61 0.75 2.67 14.42
N LEU A 62 -0.33 3.44 14.44
CA LEU A 62 -0.39 4.69 15.19
C LEU A 62 -0.58 4.51 16.71
N TYR A 63 -1.14 3.37 17.13
CA TYR A 63 -1.42 3.04 18.53
C TYR A 63 -0.57 1.88 19.06
N SER A 64 0.43 1.41 18.29
CA SER A 64 1.33 0.35 18.75
C SER A 64 2.14 0.84 19.95
N SER A 65 2.46 -0.11 20.82
CA SER A 65 3.28 0.14 22.00
C SER A 65 4.73 -0.26 21.71
N THR A 66 5.67 0.61 22.08
CA THR A 66 7.10 0.40 21.89
C THR A 66 7.82 0.63 23.22
N PRO A 67 8.91 -0.11 23.54
CA PRO A 67 9.65 0.13 24.76
C PRO A 67 10.37 1.49 24.66
N ARG A 68 10.31 2.30 25.72
CA ARG A 68 10.97 3.61 25.74
C ARG A 68 12.48 3.52 25.50
N ASN A 69 13.09 2.47 26.05
CA ASN A 69 14.44 2.08 25.68
C ASN A 69 14.37 0.98 24.60
N PRO A 70 14.71 1.27 23.34
CA PRO A 70 14.68 0.30 22.26
C PRO A 70 15.67 -0.87 22.42
N ASP A 71 16.65 -0.76 23.33
CA ASP A 71 17.56 -1.87 23.65
C ASP A 71 16.98 -2.83 24.71
N SER A 72 15.77 -2.54 25.20
CA SER A 72 15.06 -3.35 26.20
C SER A 72 13.84 -4.06 25.60
N SER A 73 13.60 -5.31 26.03
CA SER A 73 12.41 -6.06 25.61
C SER A 73 11.23 -5.75 26.51
N ILE A 74 10.05 -5.54 25.91
CA ILE A 74 8.76 -5.38 26.62
C ILE A 74 8.48 -6.60 27.53
N TYR A 75 8.99 -7.77 27.16
CA TYR A 75 8.81 -9.03 27.91
C TYR A 75 9.99 -9.36 28.83
N GLY A 76 10.89 -8.40 29.07
CA GLY A 76 12.02 -8.56 29.98
C GLY A 76 11.57 -8.87 31.41
N LEU A 77 12.34 -9.70 32.11
CA LEU A 77 12.09 -10.08 33.52
C LEU A 77 12.12 -8.89 34.50
N SER A 78 12.65 -7.73 34.07
CA SER A 78 12.58 -6.48 34.84
C SER A 78 11.26 -5.78 34.60
N SER A 79 10.39 -5.77 35.61
CA SER A 79 9.09 -5.08 35.65
C SER A 79 9.16 -3.53 35.57
N GLU A 80 10.26 -2.98 35.06
CA GLU A 80 10.55 -1.53 35.03
C GLU A 80 10.66 -0.97 33.61
N VAL A 81 10.36 -1.76 32.57
CA VAL A 81 10.37 -1.26 31.19
C VAL A 81 9.17 -0.32 31.01
N GLU A 82 9.46 0.98 30.89
CA GLU A 82 8.48 1.99 30.51
C GLU A 82 8.04 1.74 29.06
N ILE A 83 6.74 1.59 28.85
CA ILE A 83 6.13 1.32 27.56
C ILE A 83 5.45 2.61 27.10
N ASP A 84 5.89 3.14 25.96
CA ASP A 84 5.30 4.30 25.34
C ASP A 84 4.52 3.91 24.09
N GLN A 85 3.67 4.81 23.61
CA GLN A 85 3.09 4.68 22.27
C GLN A 85 4.19 4.97 21.24
N LEU A 86 4.29 4.17 20.17
CA LEU A 86 5.24 4.38 19.07
C LEU A 86 5.17 5.82 18.55
N LEU A 87 3.95 6.34 18.45
CA LEU A 87 3.73 7.71 18.00
C LEU A 87 4.28 8.77 18.97
N ALA A 88 4.31 8.51 20.27
CA ALA A 88 4.94 9.41 21.23
C ALA A 88 6.46 9.43 21.03
N TYR A 89 7.08 8.25 20.88
CA TYR A 89 8.50 8.11 20.58
C TYR A 89 8.92 8.85 19.30
N VAL A 90 8.15 8.67 18.22
CA VAL A 90 8.37 9.37 16.93
C VAL A 90 8.21 10.89 17.08
N LYS A 91 7.28 11.36 17.91
CA LYS A 91 7.07 12.79 18.16
C LYS A 91 8.20 13.42 18.95
N GLU A 92 8.68 12.75 19.99
CA GLU A 92 9.78 13.23 20.81
C GLU A 92 11.05 13.38 19.96
N ASP A 93 11.40 12.35 19.20
CA ASP A 93 12.60 12.36 18.34
C ASP A 93 12.51 13.44 17.24
N TYR A 94 11.33 13.63 16.65
CA TYR A 94 11.11 14.69 15.67
C TYR A 94 11.17 16.09 16.29
N ALA A 95 10.67 16.27 17.51
CA ALA A 95 10.51 17.59 18.13
C ALA A 95 11.85 18.33 18.26
N ASP A 96 12.91 17.61 18.62
CA ASP A 96 14.23 18.18 18.90
C ASP A 96 14.92 18.75 17.65
N LYS A 97 14.93 17.97 16.57
CA LYS A 97 15.77 18.27 15.38
C LYS A 97 15.01 18.39 14.07
N ARG A 98 13.67 18.25 14.11
CA ARG A 98 12.78 18.26 12.94
C ARG A 98 13.10 17.18 11.90
N TYR A 99 13.76 16.10 12.32
CA TYR A 99 14.02 14.91 11.52
C TYR A 99 14.00 13.68 12.44
N LEU A 100 13.65 12.50 11.89
CA LEU A 100 13.74 11.26 12.63
C LEU A 100 15.17 10.71 12.59
N THR A 101 15.67 10.26 13.74
CA THR A 101 16.94 9.55 13.82
C THR A 101 16.83 8.17 13.18
N GLU A 102 17.97 7.66 12.73
CA GLU A 102 18.09 6.32 12.16
C GLU A 102 17.44 5.25 13.02
N LYS A 103 17.68 5.29 14.33
CA LYS A 103 17.13 4.33 15.29
C LYS A 103 15.60 4.34 15.26
N THR A 104 14.99 5.52 15.30
CA THR A 104 13.53 5.68 15.23
C THR A 104 12.96 5.21 13.91
N MET A 105 13.62 5.51 12.80
CA MET A 105 13.19 5.06 11.47
C MET A 105 13.23 3.53 11.35
N LEU A 106 14.25 2.88 11.90
CA LEU A 106 14.36 1.43 11.92
C LEU A 106 13.28 0.78 12.80
N ILE A 107 13.03 1.31 14.00
CA ILE A 107 11.97 0.81 14.89
C ILE A 107 10.60 0.93 14.21
N LEU A 108 10.31 2.11 13.64
CA LEU A 108 9.07 2.35 12.92
C LEU A 108 8.91 1.39 11.72
N ALA A 109 9.98 1.17 10.94
CA ALA A 109 9.96 0.22 9.84
C ALA A 109 9.73 -1.23 10.32
N GLN A 110 10.37 -1.66 11.41
CA GLN A 110 10.19 -2.99 11.99
C GLN A 110 8.76 -3.20 12.50
N ASP A 111 8.18 -2.20 13.16
CA ASP A 111 6.80 -2.23 13.64
C ASP A 111 5.81 -2.30 12.47
N ILE A 112 6.01 -1.46 11.44
CA ILE A 112 5.20 -1.50 10.22
C ILE A 112 5.28 -2.88 9.57
N ASN A 113 6.50 -3.42 9.38
CA ASN A 113 6.70 -4.74 8.78
C ASN A 113 6.00 -5.83 9.61
N SER A 114 6.13 -5.78 10.94
CA SER A 114 5.49 -6.75 11.84
C SER A 114 3.97 -6.70 11.78
N ILE A 115 3.38 -5.50 11.69
CA ILE A 115 1.93 -5.31 11.57
C ILE A 115 1.42 -5.76 10.20
N MET A 116 2.20 -5.52 9.14
CA MET A 116 1.85 -5.85 7.76
C MET A 116 2.21 -7.30 7.38
N ALA A 117 3.00 -8.01 8.18
CA ALA A 117 3.45 -9.37 7.93
C ALA A 117 2.35 -10.37 7.50
N PRO A 118 1.10 -10.32 8.03
CA PRO A 118 0.04 -11.21 7.57
C PRO A 118 -0.33 -11.04 6.08
N LEU A 119 -0.03 -9.90 5.48
CA LEU A 119 -0.33 -9.58 4.07
C LEU A 119 0.91 -9.37 3.20
N GLY A 120 2.10 -9.20 3.78
CA GLY A 120 3.31 -8.81 3.06
C GLY A 120 3.74 -9.75 1.92
N ASP A 121 3.22 -10.98 1.86
CA ASP A 121 3.55 -11.91 0.77
C ASP A 121 2.69 -11.71 -0.49
N ASN A 122 1.52 -11.06 -0.38
CA ASN A 122 0.60 -10.85 -1.51
C ASN A 122 0.45 -9.37 -1.89
N PHE A 123 0.91 -8.47 -1.03
CA PHE A 123 0.67 -7.04 -1.16
C PHE A 123 1.97 -6.25 -1.06
N ASP A 124 2.12 -5.31 -1.96
CA ASP A 124 3.08 -4.22 -1.84
C ASP A 124 2.40 -3.06 -1.11
N TYR A 125 3.20 -2.26 -0.40
CA TYR A 125 2.65 -1.11 0.31
C TYR A 125 3.67 -0.01 0.54
N ILE A 126 3.18 1.22 0.65
CA ILE A 126 3.96 2.38 1.07
C ILE A 126 3.29 3.02 2.28
N PHE A 127 4.09 3.30 3.29
CA PHE A 127 3.70 4.11 4.44
C PHE A 127 4.53 5.38 4.44
N TYR A 128 3.89 6.54 4.61
CA TYR A 128 4.62 7.79 4.73
C TYR A 128 3.96 8.78 5.67
N LEU A 129 4.80 9.63 6.28
CA LEU A 129 4.41 10.76 7.10
C LEU A 129 4.72 12.05 6.36
N SER A 130 3.73 12.93 6.20
CA SER A 130 3.90 14.19 5.47
C SER A 130 3.30 15.40 6.19
N VAL A 131 3.85 16.58 5.91
CA VAL A 131 3.34 17.88 6.38
C VAL A 131 2.46 18.47 5.27
N PRO A 132 1.16 18.74 5.54
CA PRO A 132 0.25 19.31 4.57
C PRO A 132 0.71 20.69 4.05
N ARG A 133 0.29 20.99 2.82
CA ARG A 133 0.91 21.99 1.93
C ARG A 133 0.91 23.43 2.46
N ASP A 134 0.04 23.74 3.42
CA ASP A 134 -0.28 25.09 3.89
C ASP A 134 0.66 25.62 4.99
N GLN A 135 1.69 24.86 5.38
CA GLN A 135 2.70 25.32 6.33
C GLN A 135 3.98 25.74 5.59
N GLU A 136 4.29 27.05 5.66
CA GLU A 136 5.19 27.76 4.74
C GLU A 136 6.69 27.42 4.83
N ASP A 137 7.17 26.63 5.79
CA ASP A 137 8.60 26.63 6.14
C ASP A 137 9.40 25.33 5.92
N VAL A 138 8.81 24.26 5.37
CA VAL A 138 9.49 22.96 5.39
C VAL A 138 10.00 22.56 4.00
N ARG A 139 11.31 22.72 3.77
CA ARG A 139 12.05 22.09 2.65
C ARG A 139 11.90 20.56 2.61
N GLN A 140 11.46 19.95 3.72
CA GLN A 140 11.19 18.53 3.87
C GLN A 140 9.75 18.27 4.30
N LYS A 141 8.83 18.23 3.33
CA LYS A 141 7.42 17.92 3.59
C LYS A 141 7.15 16.44 3.85
N PHE A 142 8.10 15.55 3.55
CA PHE A 142 8.05 14.16 3.98
C PHE A 142 8.97 13.97 5.18
N ILE A 143 8.39 13.45 6.27
CA ILE A 143 9.08 13.17 7.54
C ILE A 143 9.65 11.74 7.51
N PHE A 144 8.90 10.81 6.92
CA PHE A 144 9.24 9.39 6.88
C PHE A 144 8.60 8.76 5.66
N ILE A 145 9.32 7.84 5.00
CA ILE A 145 8.77 7.02 3.92
C ILE A 145 9.35 5.61 4.05
N PHE A 146 8.46 4.63 4.13
CA PHE A 146 8.76 3.22 4.11
C PHE A 146 8.04 2.57 2.94
N PHE A 147 8.77 1.77 2.17
CA PHE A 147 8.25 1.12 0.98
C PHE A 147 8.58 -0.36 1.00
N HIS A 148 7.55 -1.19 0.94
CA HIS A 148 7.63 -2.64 0.84
C HIS A 148 7.30 -3.04 -0.60
N LYS A 149 8.23 -3.76 -1.24
CA LYS A 149 8.00 -4.26 -2.60
C LYS A 149 8.39 -5.72 -2.74
N THR A 150 7.61 -6.42 -3.55
CA THR A 150 7.89 -7.74 -4.07
C THR A 150 8.91 -7.62 -5.20
N ASN A 151 9.93 -8.48 -5.19
CA ASN A 151 10.89 -8.57 -6.27
C ASN A 151 10.41 -9.59 -7.28
N PHE A 152 10.43 -9.21 -8.56
CA PHE A 152 10.01 -10.07 -9.65
C PHE A 152 11.18 -10.35 -10.59
N GLU A 153 11.41 -11.61 -10.89
CA GLU A 153 12.32 -12.05 -11.96
C GLU A 153 11.51 -12.43 -13.21
N ASN A 154 11.93 -11.91 -14.37
CA ASN A 154 11.33 -12.31 -15.64
C ASN A 154 11.96 -13.62 -16.13
N ILE A 155 11.22 -14.71 -15.98
CA ILE A 155 11.61 -16.05 -16.46
C ILE A 155 11.10 -16.32 -17.89
N GLY A 156 10.33 -15.40 -18.47
CA GLY A 156 9.75 -15.55 -19.80
C GLY A 156 10.74 -15.23 -20.92
N THR A 157 11.03 -16.22 -21.76
CA THR A 157 11.76 -16.03 -23.04
C THR A 157 10.82 -15.78 -24.23
N GLY A 158 9.51 -15.70 -23.99
CA GLY A 158 8.46 -15.55 -25.01
C GLY A 158 8.05 -14.10 -25.29
N ARG A 159 7.03 -13.93 -26.15
CA ARG A 159 6.46 -12.61 -26.49
C ARG A 159 5.75 -11.94 -25.31
N PHE A 160 5.33 -12.73 -24.32
CA PHE A 160 4.72 -12.24 -23.09
C PHE A 160 5.70 -12.51 -21.94
N PRO A 161 6.09 -11.49 -21.18
CA PRO A 161 6.93 -11.69 -20.01
C PRO A 161 6.16 -12.51 -18.98
N ASN A 162 6.85 -13.45 -18.34
CA ASN A 162 6.32 -14.22 -17.23
C ASN A 162 7.18 -13.89 -16.02
N PHE A 163 6.55 -13.40 -14.97
CA PHE A 163 7.23 -12.99 -13.76
C PHE A 163 6.99 -14.00 -12.64
N VAL A 164 8.04 -14.27 -11.88
CA VAL A 164 7.99 -15.03 -10.62
C VAL A 164 8.68 -14.23 -9.54
N ALA A 165 8.37 -14.52 -8.27
CA ALA A 165 9.09 -13.90 -7.17
C ALA A 165 10.59 -14.25 -7.23
N ASP A 166 11.44 -13.23 -7.09
CA ASP A 166 12.91 -13.33 -7.07
C ASP A 166 13.42 -13.87 -5.71
N ASP A 167 14.73 -14.08 -5.55
CA ASP A 167 15.37 -14.40 -4.26
C ASP A 167 16.42 -13.33 -3.90
N PRO A 168 16.16 -12.45 -2.91
CA PRO A 168 15.06 -12.47 -1.97
C PRO A 168 13.71 -12.02 -2.57
N PRO A 169 12.57 -12.59 -2.11
CA PRO A 169 11.25 -12.34 -2.70
C PRO A 169 10.74 -10.91 -2.48
N ARG A 170 11.35 -10.17 -1.56
CA ARG A 170 10.92 -8.83 -1.18
C ARG A 170 12.10 -7.96 -0.78
N THR A 171 11.90 -6.66 -0.91
CA THR A 171 12.82 -5.64 -0.43
C THR A 171 12.03 -4.58 0.32
N ASP A 172 12.47 -4.34 1.55
CA ASP A 172 12.00 -3.21 2.37
C ASP A 172 12.94 -2.03 2.12
N LEU A 173 12.37 -0.85 1.86
CA LEU A 173 13.11 0.36 1.53
C LEU A 173 12.73 1.49 2.48
N LEU A 174 13.73 2.09 3.10
CA LEU A 174 13.60 3.35 3.80
C LEU A 174 14.00 4.47 2.85
N CYS A 175 13.06 5.38 2.59
CA CYS A 175 13.22 6.42 1.58
C CYS A 175 13.23 7.81 2.21
N SER A 176 14.02 8.68 1.61
CA SER A 176 14.09 10.10 1.93
C SER A 176 14.12 10.93 0.65
N ILE A 177 13.90 12.24 0.82
CA ILE A 177 13.97 13.22 -0.28
C ILE A 177 15.43 13.34 -0.71
N GLY A 178 15.74 13.10 -1.98
CA GLY A 178 17.08 13.30 -2.51
C GLY A 178 17.50 14.77 -2.51
N GLU A 179 18.81 15.05 -2.45
CA GLU A 179 19.37 16.42 -2.34
C GLU A 179 18.81 17.45 -3.33
N ASN A 180 18.43 17.00 -4.53
CA ASN A 180 17.97 17.85 -5.63
C ASN A 180 16.45 17.78 -5.88
N ALA A 181 15.71 17.02 -5.07
CA ALA A 181 14.29 16.82 -5.28
C ALA A 181 13.45 17.85 -4.50
N ASP A 182 12.40 18.35 -5.13
CA ASP A 182 11.36 19.11 -4.45
C ASP A 182 10.16 18.21 -4.12
N PHE A 183 9.37 18.63 -3.14
CA PHE A 183 8.14 17.92 -2.75
C PHE A 183 7.17 17.75 -3.93
N GLY A 184 7.11 18.72 -4.85
CA GLY A 184 6.22 18.66 -6.01
C GLY A 184 6.56 17.47 -6.90
N THR A 185 7.84 17.28 -7.20
CA THR A 185 8.32 16.16 -8.01
C THR A 185 8.07 14.82 -7.32
N ILE A 186 8.40 14.69 -6.04
CA ILE A 186 8.18 13.45 -5.28
C ILE A 186 6.70 13.08 -5.21
N ASN A 187 5.83 14.05 -4.94
CA ASN A 187 4.39 13.83 -4.90
C ASN A 187 3.83 13.42 -6.28
N ASN A 188 4.39 13.94 -7.37
CA ASN A 188 4.02 13.50 -8.71
C ASN A 188 4.50 12.07 -8.98
N SER A 189 5.73 11.72 -8.59
CA SER A 189 6.26 10.36 -8.69
C SER A 189 5.43 9.35 -7.88
N LEU A 190 4.95 9.74 -6.70
CA LEU A 190 4.05 8.93 -5.88
C LEU A 190 2.69 8.74 -6.57
N LYS A 191 2.11 9.80 -7.14
CA LYS A 191 0.87 9.70 -7.91
C LYS A 191 1.02 8.83 -9.14
N ASP A 192 2.12 8.98 -9.87
CA ASP A 192 2.43 8.16 -11.04
C ASP A 192 2.58 6.68 -10.65
N LEU A 193 3.20 6.39 -9.50
CA LEU A 193 3.25 5.05 -8.94
C LEU A 193 1.83 4.52 -8.67
N ILE A 194 1.01 5.26 -7.93
CA ILE A 194 -0.38 4.88 -7.59
C ILE A 194 -1.20 4.63 -8.87
N ILE A 195 -1.05 5.46 -9.90
CA ILE A 195 -1.75 5.29 -11.18
C ILE A 195 -1.30 4.01 -11.90
N ARG A 196 -0.02 3.64 -11.82
CA ARG A 196 0.53 2.45 -12.48
C ARG A 196 0.13 1.14 -11.81
N VAL A 197 0.10 1.12 -10.49
CA VAL A 197 -0.27 -0.09 -9.73
C VAL A 197 -1.77 -0.35 -9.79
N GLY A 198 -2.57 0.68 -10.08
CA GLY A 198 -4.00 0.54 -10.35
C GLY A 198 -4.83 0.55 -9.07
N ASP A 199 -5.56 -0.53 -8.80
CA ASP A 199 -6.46 -0.61 -7.66
C ASP A 199 -5.64 -0.62 -6.36
N THR A 200 -5.90 0.39 -5.54
CA THR A 200 -5.21 0.61 -4.27
C THR A 200 -6.23 0.73 -3.15
N ALA A 201 -5.86 0.28 -1.95
CA ALA A 201 -6.54 0.65 -0.73
C ALA A 201 -5.66 1.67 0.01
N GLN A 202 -6.25 2.79 0.38
CA GLN A 202 -5.56 3.87 1.09
C GLN A 202 -6.28 4.15 2.41
N ALA A 203 -5.49 4.20 3.49
CA ALA A 203 -5.92 4.73 4.77
C ALA A 203 -5.10 5.97 5.10
N SER A 204 -5.76 6.98 5.65
CA SER A 204 -5.16 8.27 5.99
C SER A 204 -5.57 8.68 7.39
N ALA A 205 -4.63 9.20 8.17
CA ALA A 205 -4.88 9.71 9.51
C ALA A 205 -4.14 11.02 9.74
N LYS A 206 -4.85 11.98 10.34
CA LYS A 206 -4.23 13.22 10.82
C LYS A 206 -3.54 12.98 12.14
N ILE A 207 -2.32 13.49 12.26
CA ILE A 207 -1.49 13.40 13.45
C ILE A 207 -1.08 14.81 13.84
N THR A 208 -1.08 15.12 15.14
CA THR A 208 -0.47 16.36 15.62
C THR A 208 0.97 16.07 16.06
N MET A 209 1.92 16.63 15.34
CA MET A 209 3.34 16.62 15.70
C MET A 209 3.69 17.89 16.47
N VAL A 210 4.86 17.91 17.08
CA VAL A 210 5.39 19.05 17.81
C VAL A 210 6.77 19.35 17.26
N ALA A 211 7.10 20.63 17.07
CA ALA A 211 8.44 21.08 16.78
C ALA A 211 8.90 22.00 17.91
N GLU A 212 10.14 21.81 18.37
CA GLU A 212 10.80 22.76 19.26
C GLU A 212 11.26 23.99 18.46
N ASP A 213 11.04 25.17 19.04
CA ASP A 213 11.46 26.45 18.50
C ASP A 213 11.96 27.33 19.65
N GLU A 214 13.28 27.46 19.79
CA GLU A 214 14.12 28.19 20.79
C GLU A 214 13.70 28.13 22.28
N ILE A 215 12.42 28.34 22.60
CA ILE A 215 11.84 28.41 23.95
C ILE A 215 10.39 27.83 24.00
N THR A 216 9.80 27.44 22.86
CA THR A 216 8.39 27.00 22.80
C THR A 216 8.19 25.75 21.94
N PHE A 217 7.22 24.93 22.35
CA PHE A 217 6.74 23.80 21.55
C PHE A 217 5.57 24.25 20.68
N ARG A 218 5.75 24.21 19.36
CA ARG A 218 4.71 24.55 18.40
C ARG A 218 4.07 23.28 17.85
N PRO A 219 2.79 23.00 18.16
CA PRO A 219 2.08 21.89 17.56
C PRO A 219 1.75 22.20 16.10
N PHE A 220 1.78 21.17 15.24
CA PHE A 220 1.40 21.27 13.84
C PHE A 220 0.77 19.98 13.33
N GLU A 221 -0.12 20.08 12.34
CA GLU A 221 -0.76 18.91 11.74
C GLU A 221 0.18 18.23 10.74
N THR A 222 0.20 16.92 10.76
CA THR A 222 0.80 16.02 9.77
C THR A 222 -0.22 14.97 9.34
N GLN A 223 0.08 14.28 8.26
CA GLN A 223 -0.73 13.22 7.71
C GLN A 223 0.11 11.94 7.62
N ALA A 224 -0.41 10.86 8.19
CA ALA A 224 0.06 9.50 7.94
C ALA A 224 -0.82 8.86 6.89
N ASP A 225 -0.18 8.28 5.88
CA ASP A 225 -0.86 7.55 4.81
C ASP A 225 -0.26 6.16 4.72
N LEU A 226 -1.13 5.16 4.60
CA LEU A 226 -0.80 3.80 4.22
C LEU A 226 -1.54 3.50 2.92
N VAL A 227 -0.79 3.19 1.86
CA VAL A 227 -1.34 2.78 0.57
C VAL A 227 -0.86 1.36 0.29
N LEU A 228 -1.78 0.45 0.00
CA LEU A 228 -1.51 -0.95 -0.31
C LEU A 228 -2.16 -1.36 -1.64
N TRP A 229 -1.52 -2.29 -2.34
CA TRP A 229 -1.99 -2.85 -3.61
C TRP A 229 -1.48 -4.28 -3.78
N ASP A 230 -2.10 -5.02 -4.70
CA ASP A 230 -1.68 -6.37 -5.03
C ASP A 230 -0.25 -6.35 -5.60
N ALA A 231 0.60 -7.27 -5.13
CA ALA A 231 2.00 -7.37 -5.57
C ALA A 231 2.07 -7.44 -7.10
N THR A 232 2.65 -6.41 -7.71
CA THR A 232 2.64 -6.23 -9.17
C THR A 232 4.03 -5.80 -9.64
N GLU A 233 4.49 -6.33 -10.78
CA GLU A 233 5.73 -5.86 -11.38
C GLU A 233 5.55 -4.39 -11.84
N VAL A 234 6.29 -3.48 -11.22
CA VAL A 234 6.22 -2.03 -11.51
C VAL A 234 7.36 -1.59 -12.45
N GLY A 235 7.97 -2.53 -13.17
CA GLY A 235 9.19 -2.31 -13.95
C GLY A 235 10.46 -2.21 -13.10
N SER A 236 11.60 -1.97 -13.77
CA SER A 236 12.81 -1.43 -13.14
C SER A 236 12.55 0.00 -12.68
N VAL A 237 11.82 0.14 -11.57
CA VAL A 237 11.29 1.38 -11.03
C VAL A 237 12.37 2.47 -10.99
N PRO A 238 12.38 3.45 -11.91
CA PRO A 238 13.32 4.55 -11.84
C PRO A 238 12.98 5.50 -10.68
N TYR A 239 11.79 5.37 -10.09
CA TYR A 239 11.30 6.25 -9.04
C TYR A 239 12.16 6.21 -7.77
N PHE A 240 12.80 5.10 -7.41
CA PHE A 240 13.55 4.99 -6.14
C PHE A 240 15.07 4.93 -6.29
N LYS A 241 15.56 5.01 -7.54
CA LYS A 241 16.99 5.15 -7.88
C LYS A 241 17.29 6.45 -8.63
N SER A 242 16.28 7.29 -8.92
CA SER A 242 16.49 8.61 -9.54
C SER A 242 17.05 9.59 -8.51
N SER A 243 17.66 10.67 -8.98
CA SER A 243 18.12 11.80 -8.14
C SER A 243 17.04 12.43 -7.24
N GLU A 244 15.78 12.02 -7.41
CA GLU A 244 14.63 12.55 -6.68
C GLU A 244 14.39 11.81 -5.36
N TRP A 245 14.69 10.52 -5.31
CA TRP A 245 14.45 9.67 -4.14
C TRP A 245 15.76 9.02 -3.71
N CYS A 246 16.07 9.11 -2.43
CA CYS A 246 17.15 8.35 -1.85
C CYS A 246 16.58 7.24 -0.96
N CYS A 247 16.58 6.02 -1.50
CA CYS A 247 16.06 4.84 -0.81
C CYS A 247 17.18 3.85 -0.54
N ILE A 248 17.19 3.31 0.68
CA ILE A 248 18.14 2.28 1.11
C ILE A 248 17.40 1.10 1.72
N GLU A 249 17.97 -0.10 1.57
CA GLU A 249 17.33 -1.33 2.02
C GLU A 249 17.28 -1.41 3.55
N ALA A 250 16.08 -1.61 4.10
CA ALA A 250 15.85 -1.78 5.53
C ALA A 250 16.27 -3.20 5.92
N GLY A 251 17.49 -3.33 6.42
CA GLY A 251 18.11 -4.63 6.73
C GLY A 251 19.63 -4.60 6.74
N ILE A 252 20.24 -3.54 6.20
CA ILE A 252 21.66 -3.25 6.39
C ILE A 252 21.82 -2.65 7.79
N GLU A 253 22.64 -3.26 8.66
CA GLU A 253 22.86 -2.87 10.07
C GLU A 253 23.35 -1.42 10.28
N HIS A 254 23.57 -0.65 9.20
CA HIS A 254 23.86 0.78 9.21
C HIS A 254 23.03 1.47 8.12
N PHE A 255 21.92 2.10 8.51
CA PHE A 255 21.19 3.06 7.70
C PHE A 255 21.97 4.38 7.71
N ASP A 256 22.93 4.52 6.80
CA ASP A 256 23.66 5.78 6.66
C ASP A 256 22.80 6.83 5.94
N SER A 257 21.99 7.54 6.74
CA SER A 257 21.17 8.67 6.25
C SER A 257 21.99 9.78 5.60
N SER A 258 23.32 9.83 5.83
CA SER A 258 24.19 10.82 5.18
C SER A 258 24.41 10.53 3.70
N ALA A 259 24.16 9.31 3.23
CA ALA A 259 24.15 9.00 1.80
C ALA A 259 23.00 9.70 1.05
N CYS A 260 22.02 10.24 1.78
CA CYS A 260 20.83 10.89 1.25
C CYS A 260 20.74 12.40 1.57
N ARG A 261 21.72 13.00 2.24
CA ARG A 261 21.69 14.38 2.76
C ARG A 261 22.76 15.29 2.18
#